data_AF-A0AA39VES1-F1
#
_entry.id   AF-A0AA39VES1-F1
#
_cell.length_a   1.000
_cell.length_b   1.000
_cell.length_c   1.000
_cell.angle_alpha   90.00
_cell.angle_beta   90.00
_cell.angle_gamma   90.00
#
_symmetry.space_group_name_H-M   'P 1'
#
loop_
_entity.id
_entity.type
_entity.pdbx_description
1 polymer ?
#
loop_
_entity_poly.entity_id
_entity_poly.type
_entity_poly.pdbx_seq_one_letter_code
_entity_poly.pdbx_strand_id
1 'polypeptide(L)'
;MGACDDARNTSALVQRWQKIQPAVNKFHSFYEQFERHPKSGTTPDDMKREAIRMYTDFTGQPFKFEHCWEILKNHPKWCTGELTKQCGSKKQKTVDEDTSPPTSTTPTSTTPGSFDTIDLDSPVNEDTNSNGVVRPQGRKAAKEKRRRMNDDKGVIDVLNNLHCTIERQIDFNREELELKRETLKMEKEFREKNQRMKERKNQERIMNTDLNKLQPALRVAYENMQAQIMKEWERDGLFGDVFDSDNADL
;
A
#
# COMPACT_ATOMS: atom_id res chain seq x y z
N MET A 1 -29.52 6.57 -32.51
CA MET A 1 -28.21 6.30 -31.87
C MET A 1 -28.49 5.62 -30.54
N GLY A 2 -27.85 4.49 -30.25
CA GLY A 2 -27.96 3.86 -28.92
C GLY A 2 -27.06 4.59 -27.92
N ALA A 3 -27.53 4.76 -26.69
CA ALA A 3 -26.66 5.20 -25.60
C ALA A 3 -25.69 4.06 -25.25
N CYS A 4 -24.41 4.38 -25.03
CA CYS A 4 -23.45 3.42 -24.53
C CYS A 4 -23.73 3.10 -23.06
N ASP A 5 -24.11 1.85 -22.78
CA ASP A 5 -24.27 1.30 -21.42
C ASP A 5 -22.89 0.95 -20.82
N ASP A 6 -21.94 1.90 -20.90
CA ASP A 6 -20.55 1.73 -20.47
C ASP A 6 -20.42 1.67 -18.93
N ALA A 7 -21.43 2.12 -18.21
CA ALA A 7 -21.53 2.03 -16.77
C ALA A 7 -21.98 0.62 -16.32
N ARG A 8 -21.11 -0.39 -16.51
CA ARG A 8 -21.23 -1.68 -15.80
C ARG A 8 -21.49 -1.38 -14.32
N ASN A 9 -22.71 -1.67 -13.86
CA ASN A 9 -23.22 -1.28 -12.54
C ASN A 9 -22.13 -1.42 -11.46
N THR A 10 -21.76 -0.32 -10.80
CA THR A 10 -20.66 -0.29 -9.83
C THR A 10 -20.87 -1.30 -8.70
N SER A 11 -22.13 -1.55 -8.32
CA SER A 11 -22.50 -2.61 -7.38
C SER A 11 -22.12 -4.01 -7.91
N ALA A 12 -22.37 -4.30 -9.19
CA ALA A 12 -22.01 -5.57 -9.82
C ALA A 12 -20.48 -5.74 -9.96
N LEU A 13 -19.74 -4.66 -10.23
CA LEU A 13 -18.27 -4.66 -10.21
C LEU A 13 -17.73 -4.97 -8.82
N VAL A 14 -18.25 -4.32 -7.78
CA VAL A 14 -17.89 -4.58 -6.37
C VAL A 14 -18.25 -6.02 -5.97
N GLN A 15 -19.45 -6.51 -6.28
CA GLN A 15 -19.86 -7.89 -6.01
C GLN A 15 -18.99 -8.93 -6.73
N ARG A 16 -18.53 -8.64 -7.96
CA ARG A 16 -17.58 -9.49 -8.69
C ARG A 16 -16.19 -9.46 -8.05
N TRP A 17 -15.72 -8.29 -7.64
CA TRP A 17 -14.44 -8.15 -6.93
C TRP A 17 -14.43 -8.91 -5.59
N GLN A 18 -15.49 -8.80 -4.80
CA GLN A 18 -15.66 -9.53 -3.52
C GLN A 18 -15.63 -11.06 -3.67
N LYS A 19 -15.86 -11.60 -4.87
CA LYS A 19 -15.70 -13.04 -5.17
C LYS A 19 -14.30 -13.39 -5.67
N ILE A 20 -13.68 -12.51 -6.45
CA ILE A 20 -12.33 -12.71 -7.01
C ILE A 20 -11.26 -12.54 -5.94
N GLN A 21 -11.29 -11.43 -5.19
CA GLN A 21 -10.27 -11.06 -4.22
C GLN A 21 -9.94 -12.17 -3.19
N PRO A 22 -10.89 -12.78 -2.45
CA PRO A 22 -10.54 -13.83 -1.49
C PRO A 22 -9.95 -15.08 -2.17
N ALA A 23 -10.44 -15.44 -3.36
CA ALA A 23 -9.91 -16.58 -4.12
C ALA A 23 -8.48 -16.32 -4.63
N VAL A 24 -8.19 -15.12 -5.13
CA VAL A 24 -6.87 -14.73 -5.62
C VAL A 24 -5.88 -14.51 -4.47
N ASN A 25 -6.30 -13.91 -3.35
CA ASN A 25 -5.48 -13.81 -2.13
C ASN A 25 -5.08 -15.21 -1.62
N LYS A 26 -6.02 -16.16 -1.60
CA LYS A 26 -5.79 -17.54 -1.16
C LYS A 26 -4.92 -18.34 -2.13
N PHE A 27 -4.98 -18.05 -3.43
CA PHE A 27 -4.03 -18.60 -4.40
C PHE A 27 -2.62 -18.04 -4.21
N HIS A 28 -2.52 -16.71 -4.07
CA HIS A 28 -1.23 -16.02 -3.90
C HIS A 28 -0.48 -16.50 -2.67
N SER A 29 -1.16 -16.78 -1.54
CA SER A 29 -0.51 -17.34 -0.35
C SER A 29 -0.04 -18.79 -0.47
N PHE A 30 -0.42 -19.53 -1.54
CA PHE A 30 0.25 -20.78 -1.92
C PHE A 30 1.46 -20.50 -2.83
N TYR A 31 1.33 -19.60 -3.81
CA TYR A 31 2.45 -19.22 -4.69
C TYR A 31 3.64 -18.61 -3.91
N GLU A 32 3.36 -17.73 -2.94
CA GLU A 32 4.36 -17.09 -2.07
C GLU A 32 5.26 -18.11 -1.34
N GLN A 33 4.76 -19.31 -1.03
CA GLN A 33 5.55 -20.36 -0.37
C GLN A 33 6.65 -20.91 -1.29
N PHE A 34 6.38 -21.00 -2.60
CA PHE A 34 7.36 -21.42 -3.60
C PHE A 34 8.31 -20.30 -4.00
N GLU A 35 7.83 -19.05 -4.02
CA GLU A 35 8.64 -17.86 -4.27
C GLU A 35 9.63 -17.57 -3.13
N ARG A 36 9.26 -17.85 -1.87
CA ARG A 36 10.15 -17.77 -0.71
C ARG A 36 11.18 -18.91 -0.63
N HIS A 37 10.85 -20.08 -1.17
CA HIS A 37 11.70 -21.28 -1.14
C HIS A 37 11.81 -21.99 -2.50
N PRO A 38 12.39 -21.33 -3.52
CA PRO A 38 12.49 -21.89 -4.87
C PRO A 38 13.46 -23.07 -4.90
N LYS A 39 12.97 -24.26 -5.28
CA LYS A 39 13.81 -25.44 -5.52
C LYS A 39 14.65 -25.21 -6.79
N SER A 40 15.92 -25.64 -6.78
CA SER A 40 16.84 -25.45 -7.90
C SER A 40 16.27 -26.01 -9.22
N GLY A 41 16.22 -25.16 -10.26
CA GLY A 41 15.68 -25.52 -11.58
C GLY A 41 14.18 -25.32 -11.77
N THR A 42 13.42 -24.93 -10.74
CA THR A 42 11.98 -24.63 -10.86
C THR A 42 11.74 -23.34 -11.64
N THR A 43 10.93 -23.37 -12.71
CA THR A 43 10.52 -22.14 -13.43
C THR A 43 9.35 -21.44 -12.72
N PRO A 44 9.08 -20.14 -12.99
CA PRO A 44 7.89 -19.46 -12.45
C PRO A 44 6.58 -20.15 -12.83
N ASP A 45 6.51 -20.76 -14.02
CA ASP A 45 5.33 -21.52 -14.47
C ASP A 45 5.16 -22.84 -13.70
N ASP A 46 6.25 -23.46 -13.26
CA ASP A 46 6.18 -24.64 -12.40
C ASP A 46 5.76 -24.27 -10.97
N MET A 47 6.23 -23.14 -10.41
CA MET A 47 5.73 -22.61 -9.13
C MET A 47 4.23 -22.29 -9.20
N LYS A 48 3.79 -21.68 -10.31
CA LYS A 48 2.39 -21.39 -10.60
C LYS A 48 1.55 -22.68 -10.71
N ARG A 49 2.04 -23.70 -11.44
CA ARG A 49 1.40 -25.02 -11.59
C ARG A 49 1.25 -25.74 -10.24
N GLU A 50 2.30 -25.72 -9.41
CA GLU A 50 2.31 -26.32 -8.08
C GLU A 50 1.31 -25.60 -7.14
N ALA A 51 1.25 -24.26 -7.19
CA ALA A 51 0.27 -23.47 -6.47
C ALA A 51 -1.18 -23.73 -6.91
N ILE A 52 -1.42 -23.97 -8.22
CA ILE A 52 -2.75 -24.35 -8.73
C ILE A 52 -3.17 -25.71 -8.17
N ARG A 53 -2.25 -26.68 -8.07
CA ARG A 53 -2.55 -27.98 -7.43
C ARG A 53 -2.87 -27.79 -5.95
N MET A 54 -2.00 -27.12 -5.18
CA MET A 54 -2.23 -26.84 -3.76
C MET A 54 -3.54 -26.11 -3.47
N TYR A 55 -3.94 -25.16 -4.33
CA TYR A 55 -5.23 -24.48 -4.22
C TYR A 55 -6.41 -25.43 -4.49
N THR A 56 -6.28 -26.30 -5.50
CA THR A 56 -7.30 -27.28 -5.88
C THR A 56 -7.48 -28.32 -4.78
N ASP A 57 -6.39 -28.85 -4.24
CA ASP A 57 -6.37 -29.81 -3.13
C ASP A 57 -6.99 -29.21 -1.85
N PHE A 58 -6.76 -27.92 -1.57
CA PHE A 58 -7.32 -27.23 -0.41
C PHE A 58 -8.81 -26.85 -0.56
N THR A 59 -9.27 -26.51 -1.76
CA THR A 59 -10.63 -25.96 -1.99
C THR A 59 -11.61 -26.95 -2.62
N GLY A 60 -11.14 -28.09 -3.12
CA GLY A 60 -11.94 -29.03 -3.91
C GLY A 60 -12.40 -28.47 -5.26
N GLN A 61 -11.79 -27.37 -5.74
CA GLN A 61 -12.14 -26.69 -6.99
C GLN A 61 -10.90 -26.17 -7.71
N PRO A 62 -10.83 -26.29 -9.05
CA PRO A 62 -9.73 -25.69 -9.81
C PRO A 62 -9.78 -24.16 -9.70
N PHE A 63 -8.61 -23.52 -9.66
CA PHE A 63 -8.50 -22.06 -9.65
C PHE A 63 -8.95 -21.46 -10.99
N LYS A 64 -9.81 -20.43 -10.96
CA LYS A 64 -10.51 -19.89 -12.16
C LYS A 64 -10.18 -18.41 -12.45
N PHE A 65 -9.24 -17.83 -11.70
CA PHE A 65 -8.92 -16.39 -11.74
C PHE A 65 -7.44 -16.12 -12.03
N GLU A 66 -6.81 -17.02 -12.80
CA GLU A 66 -5.39 -16.99 -13.16
C GLU A 66 -4.95 -15.66 -13.78
N HIS A 67 -5.63 -15.19 -14.82
CA HIS A 67 -5.36 -13.89 -15.44
C HIS A 67 -5.54 -12.70 -14.48
N CYS A 68 -6.49 -12.78 -13.54
CA CYS A 68 -6.64 -11.74 -12.52
C CYS A 68 -5.47 -11.75 -11.54
N TRP A 69 -4.96 -12.92 -11.16
CA TRP A 69 -3.76 -13.05 -10.35
C TRP A 69 -2.51 -12.52 -11.05
N GLU A 70 -2.34 -12.77 -12.36
CA GLU A 70 -1.18 -12.28 -13.12
C GLU A 70 -1.09 -10.76 -13.18
N ILE A 71 -2.23 -10.06 -13.20
CA ILE A 71 -2.31 -8.60 -13.09
C ILE A 71 -1.97 -8.14 -11.66
N LEU A 72 -2.50 -8.85 -10.64
CA LEU A 72 -2.41 -8.45 -9.23
C LEU A 72 -1.06 -8.76 -8.58
N LYS A 73 -0.36 -9.85 -8.97
CA LYS A 73 0.91 -10.26 -8.36
C LYS A 73 2.04 -9.23 -8.52
N ASN A 74 1.97 -8.43 -9.58
CA ASN A 74 2.94 -7.36 -9.87
C ASN A 74 2.63 -6.05 -9.12
N HIS A 75 1.47 -5.97 -8.44
CA HIS A 75 0.99 -4.76 -7.79
C HIS A 75 1.69 -4.57 -6.43
N PRO A 76 2.26 -3.40 -6.10
CA PRO A 76 3.11 -3.21 -4.90
C PRO A 76 2.48 -3.70 -3.58
N LYS A 77 1.18 -3.44 -3.40
CA LYS A 77 0.36 -3.89 -2.24
C LYS A 77 0.22 -5.41 -2.07
N TRP A 78 0.62 -6.21 -3.06
CA TRP A 78 0.61 -7.68 -3.03
C TRP A 78 2.02 -8.27 -2.85
N CYS A 79 3.06 -7.46 -3.07
CA CYS A 79 4.46 -7.79 -2.79
C CYS A 79 4.84 -7.48 -1.33
N THR A 80 4.12 -6.55 -0.68
CA THR A 80 4.24 -6.30 0.76
C THR A 80 3.54 -7.40 1.56
N GLY A 81 4.30 -8.17 2.32
CA GLY A 81 3.85 -9.40 3.02
C GLY A 81 2.91 -9.21 4.22
N GLU A 82 1.88 -8.38 4.11
CA GLU A 82 0.87 -8.18 5.16
C GLU A 82 -0.21 -9.28 5.16
N LEU A 83 -0.50 -9.90 4.01
CA LEU A 83 -1.49 -10.98 3.86
C LEU A 83 -1.18 -12.22 4.73
N THR A 84 0.09 -12.45 5.05
CA THR A 84 0.59 -13.76 5.53
C THR A 84 0.70 -13.82 7.06
N LYS A 85 0.45 -12.71 7.78
CA LYS A 85 0.61 -12.60 9.25
C LYS A 85 -0.41 -13.39 10.09
N GLN A 86 -1.48 -13.95 9.51
CA GLN A 86 -2.58 -14.58 10.26
C GLN A 86 -2.58 -16.13 10.27
N CYS A 87 -1.61 -16.82 9.67
CA CYS A 87 -1.58 -18.29 9.67
C CYS A 87 -0.18 -18.87 9.90
N GLY A 88 0.16 -19.23 11.15
CA GLY A 88 1.34 -20.08 11.40
C GLY A 88 2.20 -19.85 12.65
N SER A 89 1.63 -19.57 13.84
CA SER A 89 2.41 -19.56 15.11
C SER A 89 1.65 -20.16 16.30
N LYS A 90 1.46 -21.49 16.31
CA LYS A 90 1.05 -22.27 17.49
C LYS A 90 1.88 -23.56 17.61
N LYS A 91 3.03 -23.47 18.28
CA LYS A 91 3.73 -24.61 18.89
C LYS A 91 4.49 -24.10 20.13
N GLN A 92 3.85 -24.17 21.28
CA GLN A 92 4.01 -25.21 22.32
C GLN A 92 5.16 -24.92 23.29
N LYS A 93 4.75 -24.68 24.54
CA LYS A 93 5.54 -24.62 25.76
C LYS A 93 6.20 -25.98 26.04
N THR A 94 7.49 -25.97 26.35
CA THR A 94 8.21 -27.01 27.11
C THR A 94 8.87 -26.34 28.31
N VAL A 95 8.92 -27.04 29.44
CA VAL A 95 9.11 -26.46 30.77
C VAL A 95 9.73 -27.52 31.69
N ASP A 96 10.69 -27.09 32.52
CA ASP A 96 11.23 -27.76 33.72
C ASP A 96 12.01 -29.10 33.51
N GLU A 97 12.97 -29.54 34.34
CA GLU A 97 13.82 -28.91 35.38
C GLU A 97 14.97 -29.89 35.77
N ASP A 98 16.04 -29.38 36.42
CA ASP A 98 17.15 -30.03 37.18
C ASP A 98 17.71 -31.45 36.92
N THR A 99 19.05 -31.57 37.02
CA THR A 99 19.76 -32.40 38.05
C THR A 99 21.28 -32.12 38.06
N SER A 100 21.93 -32.20 39.24
CA SER A 100 23.39 -32.04 39.50
C SER A 100 23.77 -32.86 40.78
N PRO A 101 25.03 -32.90 41.31
CA PRO A 101 26.34 -32.44 40.82
C PRO A 101 27.30 -33.66 40.55
N PRO A 102 28.33 -34.13 41.31
CA PRO A 102 29.37 -33.48 42.16
C PRO A 102 30.85 -34.03 42.10
N THR A 103 31.76 -33.24 42.70
CA THR A 103 32.98 -33.60 43.50
C THR A 103 34.37 -34.00 42.91
N SER A 104 35.37 -33.26 43.43
CA SER A 104 36.77 -33.65 43.80
C SER A 104 37.85 -33.80 42.68
N THR A 105 39.14 -33.47 42.89
CA THR A 105 39.91 -33.20 44.15
C THR A 105 41.06 -32.19 43.95
N THR A 106 41.56 -31.55 45.02
CA THR A 106 42.83 -30.75 45.08
C THR A 106 43.92 -31.49 45.88
N PRO A 107 45.22 -31.08 45.80
CA PRO A 107 45.83 -30.19 46.82
C PRO A 107 46.78 -29.08 46.23
N THR A 108 46.82 -27.84 46.77
CA THR A 108 47.74 -27.30 47.83
C THR A 108 49.21 -27.14 47.36
N SER A 109 49.87 -25.96 47.41
CA SER A 109 50.21 -25.23 48.66
C SER A 109 50.67 -23.75 48.49
N THR A 110 50.52 -22.96 49.57
CA THR A 110 51.33 -21.80 50.03
C THR A 110 51.27 -20.42 49.33
N THR A 111 50.76 -19.45 50.08
CA THR A 111 51.03 -17.97 50.04
C THR A 111 51.76 -17.58 51.37
N PRO A 112 52.41 -16.40 51.57
CA PRO A 112 51.72 -15.08 51.60
C PRO A 112 52.53 -13.79 51.23
N GLY A 113 51.80 -12.68 51.04
CA GLY A 113 52.33 -11.28 51.06
C GLY A 113 52.72 -10.68 49.69
N SER A 114 52.55 -9.39 49.42
CA SER A 114 51.89 -8.32 50.21
C SER A 114 51.55 -7.07 49.35
N PHE A 115 50.41 -6.43 49.65
CA PHE A 115 50.11 -4.98 49.48
C PHE A 115 49.98 -4.33 48.06
N ASP A 116 48.75 -3.86 47.82
CA ASP A 116 48.24 -2.65 47.13
C ASP A 116 48.66 -2.19 45.69
N THR A 117 47.68 -2.31 44.78
CA THR A 117 46.98 -1.21 44.04
C THR A 117 47.68 -0.37 42.94
N ILE A 118 46.84 0.09 42.00
CA ILE A 118 46.99 1.02 40.84
C ILE A 118 47.72 0.59 39.53
N ASP A 119 46.85 0.37 38.52
CA ASP A 119 46.87 0.99 37.17
C ASP A 119 47.79 0.49 36.02
N LEU A 120 47.23 0.70 34.81
CA LEU A 120 47.79 0.82 33.46
C LEU A 120 48.45 -0.37 32.70
N ASP A 121 47.84 -0.61 31.53
CA ASP A 121 48.37 -1.19 30.28
C ASP A 121 48.80 -2.67 30.21
N SER A 122 49.27 -3.06 29.02
CA SER A 122 49.19 -4.39 28.43
C SER A 122 50.51 -5.15 28.47
N PRO A 123 50.44 -6.49 28.63
CA PRO A 123 51.48 -7.38 28.13
C PRO A 123 50.91 -8.57 27.32
N VAL A 124 51.65 -9.19 26.39
CA VAL A 124 52.79 -8.73 25.57
C VAL A 124 52.89 -9.69 24.37
N ASN A 125 53.25 -9.21 23.19
CA ASN A 125 53.56 -10.05 22.02
C ASN A 125 54.85 -9.54 21.37
N GLU A 126 55.95 -9.57 22.12
CA GLU A 126 57.25 -9.09 21.67
C GLU A 126 58.11 -10.24 21.12
N ASP A 127 58.30 -10.24 19.80
CA ASP A 127 59.40 -10.90 19.10
C ASP A 127 60.09 -9.84 18.23
N THR A 128 60.99 -9.07 18.83
CA THR A 128 61.67 -7.95 18.19
C THR A 128 62.72 -8.44 17.17
N ASN A 129 62.72 -7.89 15.95
CA ASN A 129 63.91 -7.96 15.09
C ASN A 129 64.05 -6.69 14.24
N SER A 130 65.23 -6.08 14.31
CA SER A 130 65.55 -4.76 13.76
C SER A 130 65.85 -4.81 12.25
N ASN A 131 64.79 -4.80 11.43
CA ASN A 131 64.88 -4.15 10.13
C ASN A 131 63.51 -3.68 9.63
N GLY A 132 63.45 -2.53 8.95
CA GLY A 132 62.23 -1.79 8.60
C GLY A 132 61.34 -2.42 7.50
N VAL A 133 61.17 -3.74 7.50
CA VAL A 133 60.38 -4.48 6.50
C VAL A 133 59.12 -5.03 7.14
N VAL A 134 58.03 -4.26 7.09
CA VAL A 134 56.70 -4.74 7.46
C VAL A 134 56.33 -5.92 6.56
N ARG A 135 56.21 -7.12 7.14
CA ARG A 135 55.80 -8.32 6.40
C ARG A 135 54.41 -8.09 5.80
N PRO A 136 54.21 -8.29 4.47
CA PRO A 136 52.94 -7.98 3.83
C PRO A 136 51.79 -8.82 4.39
N GLN A 137 50.58 -8.24 4.45
CA GLN A 137 49.41 -8.84 5.10
C GLN A 137 49.19 -10.29 4.65
N GLY A 138 49.33 -11.24 5.58
CA GLY A 138 49.38 -12.66 5.28
C GLY A 138 48.17 -13.15 4.47
N ARG A 139 48.43 -14.05 3.51
CA ARG A 139 47.46 -14.55 2.49
C ARG A 139 46.08 -14.93 3.06
N LYS A 140 46.02 -15.45 4.29
CA LYS A 140 44.76 -15.78 5.00
C LYS A 140 43.96 -14.52 5.37
N ALA A 141 44.59 -13.52 5.99
CA ALA A 141 43.95 -12.27 6.40
C ALA A 141 43.58 -11.38 5.20
N ALA A 142 44.44 -11.32 4.17
CA ALA A 142 44.14 -10.61 2.94
C ALA A 142 42.94 -11.23 2.18
N LYS A 143 42.82 -12.57 2.17
CA LYS A 143 41.66 -13.29 1.62
C LYS A 143 40.39 -13.02 2.44
N GLU A 144 40.49 -12.98 3.75
CA GLU A 144 39.36 -12.69 4.64
C GLU A 144 38.83 -11.26 4.46
N LYS A 145 39.71 -10.25 4.39
CA LYS A 145 39.31 -8.86 4.09
C LYS A 145 38.63 -8.75 2.71
N ARG A 146 39.13 -9.48 1.70
CA ARG A 146 38.50 -9.59 0.38
C ARG A 146 37.10 -10.22 0.41
N ARG A 147 36.83 -11.16 1.34
CA ARG A 147 35.48 -11.71 1.53
C ARG A 147 34.55 -10.64 2.09
N ARG A 148 34.92 -10.04 3.23
CA ARG A 148 34.07 -9.06 3.92
C ARG A 148 33.68 -7.89 3.02
N MET A 149 34.61 -7.34 2.23
CA MET A 149 34.29 -6.27 1.27
C MET A 149 33.30 -6.70 0.16
N ASN A 150 33.23 -7.99 -0.21
CA ASN A 150 32.21 -8.50 -1.13
C ASN A 150 30.87 -8.75 -0.39
N ASP A 151 30.93 -9.26 0.84
CA ASP A 151 29.75 -9.50 1.69
C ASP A 151 29.06 -8.16 2.02
N ASP A 152 29.83 -7.15 2.43
CA ASP A 152 29.40 -5.76 2.67
C ASP A 152 28.77 -5.13 1.42
N LYS A 153 29.36 -5.34 0.23
CA LYS A 153 28.77 -4.88 -1.04
C LYS A 153 27.43 -5.58 -1.29
N GLY A 154 27.32 -6.87 -1.02
CA GLY A 154 26.06 -7.62 -1.14
C GLY A 154 24.96 -7.05 -0.23
N VAL A 155 25.30 -6.65 1.00
CA VAL A 155 24.37 -5.97 1.92
C VAL A 155 23.94 -4.61 1.36
N ILE A 156 24.88 -3.80 0.83
CA ILE A 156 24.58 -2.51 0.20
C ILE A 156 23.65 -2.68 -1.02
N ASP A 157 23.92 -3.66 -1.88
CA ASP A 157 23.10 -3.97 -3.05
C ASP A 157 21.66 -4.35 -2.62
N VAL A 158 21.50 -5.15 -1.57
CA VAL A 158 20.16 -5.50 -1.01
C VAL A 158 19.45 -4.29 -0.41
N LEU A 159 20.15 -3.44 0.35
CA LEU A 159 19.58 -2.22 0.94
C LEU A 159 19.11 -1.23 -0.14
N ASN A 160 19.88 -1.05 -1.21
CA ASN A 160 19.48 -0.20 -2.34
C ASN A 160 18.24 -0.74 -3.06
N ASN A 161 18.16 -2.06 -3.30
CA ASN A 161 16.98 -2.68 -3.91
C ASN A 161 15.73 -2.53 -3.02
N LEU A 162 15.87 -2.63 -1.70
CA LEU A 162 14.79 -2.37 -0.75
C LEU A 162 14.36 -0.89 -0.76
N HIS A 163 15.33 0.04 -0.77
CA HIS A 163 15.06 1.48 -0.81
C HIS A 163 14.25 1.89 -2.05
N CYS A 164 14.73 1.53 -3.25
CA CYS A 164 14.03 1.82 -4.50
C CYS A 164 12.67 1.10 -4.63
N THR A 165 12.42 0.06 -3.82
CA THR A 165 11.10 -0.59 -3.72
C THR A 165 10.17 0.17 -2.79
N ILE A 166 10.69 0.73 -1.69
CA ILE A 166 9.94 1.61 -0.77
C ILE A 166 9.59 2.94 -1.44
N GLU A 167 10.52 3.58 -2.16
CA GLU A 167 10.25 4.81 -2.91
C GLU A 167 9.12 4.61 -3.94
N ARG A 168 9.24 3.58 -4.79
CA ARG A 168 8.20 3.21 -5.77
C ARG A 168 6.84 2.91 -5.12
N GLN A 169 6.84 2.33 -3.92
CA GLN A 169 5.62 2.07 -3.15
C GLN A 169 5.02 3.36 -2.56
N ILE A 170 5.84 4.33 -2.15
CA ILE A 170 5.40 5.66 -1.69
C ILE A 170 4.76 6.43 -2.84
N ASP A 171 5.40 6.48 -4.01
CA ASP A 171 4.87 7.25 -5.14
C ASP A 171 3.63 6.60 -5.76
N PHE A 172 3.57 5.27 -5.85
CA PHE A 172 2.32 4.59 -6.23
C PHE A 172 1.16 4.90 -5.26
N ASN A 173 1.43 4.96 -3.95
CA ASN A 173 0.43 5.32 -2.95
C ASN A 173 0.05 6.82 -3.02
N ARG A 174 0.95 7.69 -3.48
CA ARG A 174 0.69 9.11 -3.75
C ARG A 174 -0.27 9.26 -4.94
N GLU A 175 0.03 8.61 -6.06
CA GLU A 175 -0.81 8.59 -7.27
C GLU A 175 -2.21 8.03 -6.97
N GLU A 176 -2.32 6.93 -6.21
CA GLU A 176 -3.63 6.39 -5.80
C GLU A 176 -4.43 7.38 -4.93
N LEU A 177 -3.77 8.07 -4.00
CA LEU A 177 -4.41 9.09 -3.16
C LEU A 177 -4.84 10.33 -3.96
N GLU A 178 -4.10 10.69 -5.00
CA GLU A 178 -4.42 11.79 -5.90
C GLU A 178 -5.62 11.45 -6.80
N LEU A 179 -5.57 10.33 -7.51
CA LEU A 179 -6.68 9.81 -8.31
C LEU A 179 -7.96 9.64 -7.47
N LYS A 180 -7.83 9.21 -6.22
CA LYS A 180 -8.97 9.10 -5.28
C LYS A 180 -9.56 10.45 -4.91
N ARG A 181 -8.75 11.53 -4.80
CA ARG A 181 -9.24 12.91 -4.59
C ARG A 181 -9.95 13.41 -5.84
N GLU A 182 -9.40 13.18 -7.02
CA GLU A 182 -10.02 13.58 -8.29
C GLU A 182 -11.37 12.89 -8.50
N THR A 183 -11.46 11.56 -8.29
CA THR A 183 -12.74 10.84 -8.43
C THR A 183 -13.82 11.36 -7.46
N LEU A 184 -13.44 11.68 -6.21
CA LEU A 184 -14.36 12.25 -5.23
C LEU A 184 -14.80 13.68 -5.59
N LYS A 185 -13.88 14.49 -6.14
CA LYS A 185 -14.16 15.83 -6.65
C LYS A 185 -15.14 15.77 -7.83
N MET A 186 -14.87 14.91 -8.82
CA MET A 186 -15.74 14.71 -9.99
C MET A 186 -17.13 14.19 -9.60
N GLU A 187 -17.22 13.29 -8.61
CA GLU A 187 -18.52 12.81 -8.11
C GLU A 187 -19.29 13.93 -7.39
N LYS A 188 -18.62 14.77 -6.60
CA LYS A 188 -19.22 15.94 -5.94
C LYS A 188 -19.72 16.96 -6.96
N GLU A 189 -18.91 17.31 -7.95
CA GLU A 189 -19.29 18.24 -9.02
C GLU A 189 -20.46 17.69 -9.87
N PHE A 190 -20.45 16.40 -10.19
CA PHE A 190 -21.57 15.75 -10.90
C PHE A 190 -22.86 15.77 -10.06
N ARG A 191 -22.76 15.50 -8.75
CA ARG A 191 -23.87 15.54 -7.79
C ARG A 191 -24.46 16.95 -7.67
N GLU A 192 -23.60 17.97 -7.55
CA GLU A 192 -23.99 19.39 -7.49
C GLU A 192 -24.61 19.85 -8.81
N LYS A 193 -24.05 19.48 -9.96
CA LYS A 193 -24.61 19.79 -11.29
C LYS A 193 -25.96 19.12 -11.52
N ASN A 194 -26.14 17.88 -11.07
CA ASN A 194 -27.43 17.17 -11.10
C ASN A 194 -28.46 17.84 -10.17
N GLN A 195 -28.06 18.31 -8.99
CA GLN A 195 -28.93 19.08 -8.09
C GLN A 195 -29.31 20.44 -8.70
N ARG A 196 -28.37 21.21 -9.26
CA ARG A 196 -28.66 22.48 -9.96
C ARG A 196 -29.58 22.28 -11.16
N MET A 197 -29.44 21.18 -11.92
CA MET A 197 -30.37 20.84 -13.01
C MET A 197 -31.79 20.54 -12.49
N LYS A 198 -31.92 19.83 -11.37
CA LYS A 198 -33.22 19.57 -10.74
C LYS A 198 -33.86 20.85 -10.23
N GLU A 199 -33.08 21.75 -9.64
CA GLU A 199 -33.59 23.04 -9.17
C GLU A 199 -34.00 23.95 -10.32
N ARG A 200 -33.19 24.10 -11.38
CA ARG A 200 -33.58 24.90 -12.55
C ARG A 200 -34.85 24.37 -13.21
N LYS A 201 -35.05 23.04 -13.29
CA LYS A 201 -36.32 22.42 -13.73
C LYS A 201 -37.49 22.66 -12.77
N ASN A 202 -37.24 22.75 -11.46
CA ASN A 202 -38.25 23.13 -10.47
C ASN A 202 -38.65 24.61 -10.65
N GLN A 203 -37.67 25.50 -10.82
CA GLN A 203 -37.87 26.92 -11.11
C GLN A 203 -38.66 27.13 -12.41
N GLU A 204 -38.29 26.45 -13.51
CA GLU A 204 -39.02 26.43 -14.78
C GLU A 204 -40.49 26.00 -14.59
N ARG A 205 -40.73 24.93 -13.80
CA ARG A 205 -42.09 24.45 -13.49
C ARG A 205 -42.91 25.49 -12.70
N ILE A 206 -42.30 26.16 -11.72
CA ILE A 206 -42.94 27.21 -10.92
C ILE A 206 -43.25 28.43 -11.81
N MET A 207 -42.30 28.85 -12.65
CA MET A 207 -42.46 29.97 -13.58
C MET A 207 -43.57 29.71 -14.61
N ASN A 208 -43.69 28.47 -15.11
CA ASN A 208 -44.71 28.06 -16.07
C ASN A 208 -46.07 27.68 -15.42
N THR A 209 -46.26 27.93 -14.12
CA THR A 209 -47.54 27.64 -13.44
C THR A 209 -48.54 28.79 -13.61
N ASP A 210 -49.71 28.49 -14.19
CA ASP A 210 -50.79 29.46 -14.42
C ASP A 210 -51.50 29.88 -13.12
N LEU A 211 -51.22 31.11 -12.69
CA LEU A 211 -51.77 31.76 -11.50
C LEU A 211 -53.30 31.81 -11.46
N ASN A 212 -53.98 31.85 -12.61
CA ASN A 212 -55.44 31.93 -12.68
C ASN A 212 -56.11 30.62 -12.22
N LYS A 213 -55.41 29.49 -12.35
CA LYS A 213 -55.88 28.16 -11.92
C LYS A 213 -55.62 27.87 -10.44
N LEU A 214 -54.92 28.77 -9.73
CA LEU A 214 -54.63 28.64 -8.30
C LEU A 214 -55.69 29.36 -7.43
N GLN A 215 -55.94 28.80 -6.25
CA GLN A 215 -56.72 29.46 -5.19
C GLN A 215 -56.05 30.78 -4.77
N PRO A 216 -56.80 31.82 -4.36
CA PRO A 216 -56.23 33.15 -4.06
C PRO A 216 -55.06 33.14 -3.06
N ALA A 217 -55.14 32.34 -1.99
CA ALA A 217 -54.07 32.22 -0.99
C ALA A 217 -52.80 31.55 -1.53
N LEU A 218 -52.93 30.61 -2.48
CA LEU A 218 -51.79 29.96 -3.15
C LEU A 218 -51.20 30.84 -4.25
N ARG A 219 -52.02 31.68 -4.89
CA ARG A 219 -51.58 32.59 -5.95
C ARG A 219 -50.50 33.55 -5.46
N VAL A 220 -50.74 34.23 -4.33
CA VAL A 220 -49.77 35.15 -3.72
C VAL A 220 -48.47 34.45 -3.36
N ALA A 221 -48.50 33.18 -2.95
CA ALA A 221 -47.29 32.40 -2.71
C ALA A 221 -46.51 32.13 -4.00
N TYR A 222 -47.19 31.73 -5.09
CA TYR A 222 -46.55 31.50 -6.39
C TYR A 222 -46.03 32.78 -7.04
N GLU A 223 -46.77 33.90 -6.96
CA GLU A 223 -46.32 35.22 -7.44
C GLU A 223 -44.99 35.64 -6.79
N ASN A 224 -44.88 35.51 -5.47
CA ASN A 224 -43.63 35.78 -4.74
C ASN A 224 -42.49 34.83 -5.13
N MET A 225 -42.78 33.54 -5.35
CA MET A 225 -41.77 32.57 -5.81
C MET A 225 -41.30 32.87 -7.24
N GLN A 226 -42.21 33.24 -8.15
CA GLN A 226 -41.88 33.63 -9.52
C GLN A 226 -41.01 34.90 -9.55
N ALA A 227 -41.35 35.93 -8.78
CA ALA A 227 -40.55 37.15 -8.66
C ALA A 227 -39.14 36.88 -8.12
N GLN A 228 -39.00 36.00 -7.13
CA GLN A 228 -37.70 35.59 -6.59
C GLN A 228 -36.87 34.79 -7.62
N ILE A 229 -37.50 33.94 -8.43
CA ILE A 229 -36.86 33.18 -9.52
C ILE A 229 -36.39 34.12 -10.63
N MET A 230 -37.21 35.07 -11.06
CA MET A 230 -36.84 36.09 -12.05
C MET A 230 -35.58 36.84 -11.61
N LYS A 231 -35.56 37.34 -10.37
CA LYS A 231 -34.41 38.04 -9.78
C LYS A 231 -33.15 37.18 -9.60
N GLU A 232 -33.31 35.85 -9.48
CA GLU A 232 -32.19 34.93 -9.55
C GLU A 232 -31.67 34.75 -10.98
N TRP A 233 -32.56 34.66 -11.97
CA TRP A 233 -32.19 34.50 -13.38
C TRP A 233 -31.57 35.78 -13.98
N GLU A 234 -32.04 36.96 -13.58
CA GLU A 234 -31.39 38.26 -13.84
C GLU A 234 -29.94 38.26 -13.34
N ARG A 235 -29.73 37.87 -12.07
CA ARG A 235 -28.40 37.79 -11.44
C ARG A 235 -27.50 36.70 -12.06
N ASP A 236 -28.08 35.60 -12.54
CA ASP A 236 -27.39 34.56 -13.31
C ASP A 236 -27.05 35.01 -14.76
N GLY A 237 -27.44 36.22 -15.18
CA GLY A 237 -27.21 36.77 -16.52
C GLY A 237 -28.10 36.17 -17.62
N LEU A 238 -29.19 35.48 -17.24
CA LEU A 238 -29.93 34.57 -18.12
C LEU A 238 -30.78 35.28 -19.20
N PHE A 239 -31.04 36.58 -19.03
CA PHE A 239 -31.82 37.39 -19.98
C PHE A 239 -30.95 38.18 -20.98
N GLY A 240 -29.61 38.15 -20.82
CA GLY A 240 -28.67 39.02 -21.53
C GLY A 240 -28.70 40.47 -21.02
N ASP A 241 -27.73 41.27 -21.46
CA ASP A 241 -27.79 42.72 -21.25
C ASP A 241 -28.91 43.31 -22.12
N VAL A 242 -29.98 43.74 -21.47
CA VAL A 242 -31.10 44.42 -22.12
C VAL A 242 -30.70 45.88 -22.38
N PHE A 243 -30.02 46.08 -23.51
CA PHE A 243 -29.82 47.36 -24.21
C PHE A 243 -29.82 48.63 -23.33
N ASP A 244 -28.63 49.08 -22.93
CA ASP A 244 -28.39 50.52 -22.83
C ASP A 244 -28.53 51.14 -24.23
N SER A 245 -29.76 51.53 -24.56
CA SER A 245 -30.09 52.43 -25.67
C SER A 245 -30.74 53.67 -25.11
N ASP A 246 -30.07 54.24 -24.10
CA ASP A 246 -30.41 55.55 -23.59
C ASP A 246 -30.00 56.62 -24.61
N ASN A 247 -30.95 57.51 -24.87
CA ASN A 247 -30.99 58.46 -25.96
C ASN A 247 -29.73 59.32 -26.10
N ALA A 248 -29.12 59.28 -27.29
CA ALA A 248 -28.27 60.35 -27.81
C ALA A 248 -28.99 61.03 -28.98
N ASP A 249 -30.08 61.72 -28.65
CA ASP A 249 -30.87 62.52 -29.61
C ASP A 249 -30.11 63.83 -29.96
N LEU A 250 -30.02 64.10 -31.27
CA LEU A 250 -29.84 65.38 -31.97
C LEU A 250 -29.00 66.51 -31.31
#